data_AF-A0A536UT67-F1
#
_entry.id   AF-A0A536UT67-F1
#
_cell.length_a   1.000
_cell.length_b   1.000
_cell.length_c   1.000
_cell.angle_alpha   90.00
_cell.angle_beta   90.00
_cell.angle_gamma   90.00
#
_symmetry.space_group_name_H-M   'P 1'
#
loop_
_entity.id
_entity.type
_entity.pdbx_description
1 polymer ?
#
loop_
_entity_poly.entity_id
_entity_poly.type
_entity_poly.pdbx_seq_one_letter_code
_entity_poly.pdbx_strand_id
1 'polypeptide(L)' 'MRAKPIVIGALLALGAIAWLVLDPGRFLTLDRLHEDQQWLIQRKDANPILFGASFFAVYVLVAGASLPGAAIMTLAA' A
#
# COMPACT_ATOMS: atom_id res chain seq x y z
N MET A 1 -9.08 -13.47 28.27
CA MET A 1 -7.63 -13.34 28.04
C MET A 1 -7.38 -12.25 27.01
N ARG A 2 -6.24 -11.57 27.11
CA ARG A 2 -5.87 -10.30 26.48
C ARG A 2 -5.58 -10.49 24.97
N ALA A 3 -6.59 -10.81 24.15
CA ALA A 3 -6.39 -11.03 22.71
C ALA A 3 -6.07 -9.73 21.95
N LYS A 4 -6.56 -8.58 22.43
CA LYS A 4 -6.32 -7.26 21.83
C LYS A 4 -4.82 -6.96 21.59
N PRO A 5 -3.91 -7.12 22.57
CA PRO A 5 -2.49 -6.85 22.34
C PRO A 5 -1.82 -7.83 21.37
N ILE A 6 -2.25 -9.10 21.34
CA ILE A 6 -1.69 -10.11 20.42
C ILE A 6 -2.07 -9.78 18.97
N VAL A 7 -3.33 -9.42 18.74
CA VAL A 7 -3.83 -9.02 17.41
C VAL A 7 -3.12 -7.75 16.91
N ILE A 8 -2.97 -6.75 17.78
CA ILE A 8 -2.24 -5.51 17.43
C ILE A 8 -0.77 -5.83 17.12
N GLY A 9 -0.10 -6.64 17.93
CA GLY A 9 1.28 -7.04 17.70
C GLY A 9 1.47 -7.79 16.37
N ALA A 10 0.54 -8.69 16.03
CA ALA A 10 0.57 -9.41 14.76
C ALA A 10 0.38 -8.46 13.55
N LEU A 11 -0.54 -7.50 13.64
CA LEU A 11 -0.76 -6.50 12.59
C LEU A 11 0.47 -5.60 12.38
N LEU A 12 1.12 -5.17 13.47
CA LEU A 12 2.35 -4.37 13.40
C LEU A 12 3.51 -5.16 12.78
N ALA A 13 3.68 -6.43 13.17
CA ALA A 13 4.70 -7.30 12.56
C ALA A 13 4.45 -7.51 11.06
N LEU A 14 3.19 -7.73 10.67
CA LEU A 14 2.80 -7.87 9.27
C LEU A 14 3.10 -6.58 8.48
N GLY A 15 2.76 -5.42 9.05
CA GLY A 15 3.06 -4.11 8.45
C GLY A 15 4.56 -3.87 8.29
N ALA A 16 5.37 -4.23 9.28
CA ALA A 16 6.83 -4.12 9.21
C ALA A 16 7.44 -5.05 8.16
N ILE A 17 6.99 -6.30 8.08
CA ILE A 17 7.43 -7.25 7.06
C ILE A 17 7.04 -6.74 5.67
N ALA A 18 5.79 -6.28 5.50
CA ALA A 18 5.33 -5.69 4.25
C ALA A 18 6.21 -4.49 3.85
N TRP A 19 6.52 -3.60 4.79
CA TRP A 19 7.39 -2.45 4.52
C TRP A 19 8.78 -2.85 4.01
N LEU A 20 9.40 -3.85 4.65
CA LEU A 20 10.74 -4.33 4.30
C LEU A 20 10.77 -5.09 2.96
N VAL A 21 9.75 -5.91 2.68
CA VAL A 21 9.70 -6.73 1.46
C VAL A 21 9.26 -5.90 0.25
N LEU A 22 8.27 -5.03 0.44
CA LEU A 22 7.71 -4.25 -0.65
C LEU A 22 8.62 -3.09 -1.04
N ASP A 23 9.41 -2.52 -0.12
CA ASP A 23 10.27 -1.36 -0.41
C ASP A 23 9.54 -0.31 -1.25
N PRO A 24 8.54 0.38 -0.66
CA PRO A 24 7.60 1.22 -1.40
C PRO A 24 8.31 2.30 -2.23
N GLY A 25 9.46 2.81 -1.75
CA GLY A 25 10.27 3.81 -2.44
C GLY A 25 10.70 3.37 -3.84
N ARG A 26 10.93 2.06 -4.05
CA ARG A 26 11.20 1.50 -5.37
C ARG A 26 9.98 1.62 -6.29
N PHE A 27 8.79 1.31 -5.81
CA PHE A 27 7.60 1.30 -6.68
C PHE A 27 7.02 2.70 -6.93
N LEU A 28 7.30 3.67 -6.06
CA LEU A 28 6.75 5.03 -6.09
C LEU A 28 7.62 6.06 -6.85
N THR A 29 8.67 5.62 -7.55
CA THR A 29 9.47 6.49 -8.42
C THR A 29 8.71 6.92 -9.68
N LEU A 30 8.88 8.18 -10.07
CA LEU A 30 8.24 8.77 -11.26
C LEU A 30 8.46 7.94 -12.54
N ASP A 31 9.68 7.44 -12.76
CA ASP A 31 10.01 6.67 -13.96
C ASP A 31 9.23 5.35 -14.04
N ARG A 32 9.13 4.62 -12.92
CA ARG A 32 8.36 3.37 -12.85
C ARG A 32 6.86 3.59 -13.02
N LEU A 33 6.32 4.66 -12.43
CA LEU A 33 4.91 4.99 -12.62
C LEU A 33 4.59 5.26 -14.09
N HIS A 34 5.54 5.84 -14.84
CA HIS A 34 5.40 6.09 -16.27
C HIS A 34 5.47 4.79 -17.07
N GLU A 35 6.40 3.90 -16.72
CA GLU A 35 6.63 2.62 -17.40
C GLU A 35 5.46 1.64 -17.19
N ASP A 36 4.91 1.59 -15.97
CA ASP A 36 3.80 0.69 -15.61
C ASP A 36 2.40 1.25 -15.96
N GLN A 37 2.32 2.48 -16.47
CA GLN A 37 1.04 3.18 -16.70
C GLN A 37 0.11 2.38 -17.62
N GLN A 38 0.63 1.87 -18.74
CA GLN A 38 -0.17 1.09 -19.69
C GLN A 38 -0.63 -0.25 -19.09
N TRP A 39 0.22 -0.88 -18.29
CA TRP A 39 -0.09 -2.13 -17.60
C TRP A 39 -1.19 -1.94 -16.54
N LEU A 40 -1.14 -0.83 -15.79
CA LEU A 40 -2.18 -0.43 -14.82
C LEU A 40 -3.52 -0.21 -15.51
N ILE A 41 -3.52 0.47 -16.66
CA ILE A 41 -4.74 0.71 -17.46
C ILE A 41 -5.34 -0.62 -17.94
N GLN A 42 -4.52 -1.51 -18.51
CA GLN A 42 -4.98 -2.83 -18.95
C GLN A 42 -5.56 -3.66 -17.80
N ARG A 43 -4.95 -3.60 -16.60
CA ARG A 43 -5.44 -4.31 -15.41
C ARG A 43 -6.79 -3.77 -14.93
N LYS A 44 -6.94 -2.45 -14.93
CA LYS A 44 -8.19 -1.75 -14.60
C LYS A 44 -9.28 -2.13 -15.60
N ASP A 45 -8.98 -2.14 -16.89
CA ASP A 45 -9.96 -2.40 -17.95
C ASP A 45 -10.39 -3.88 -17.98
N ALA A 46 -9.48 -4.80 -17.66
CA ALA A 46 -9.79 -6.21 -17.56
C ALA A 46 -10.78 -6.53 -16.43
N ASN A 47 -10.65 -5.89 -15.26
CA ASN A 47 -11.52 -6.14 -14.10
C ASN A 47 -11.73 -4.87 -13.25
N PRO A 48 -12.60 -3.93 -13.68
CA PRO A 48 -12.72 -2.61 -13.05
C PRO A 48 -13.27 -2.67 -11.63
N ILE A 49 -14.20 -3.60 -11.34
CA ILE A 49 -14.79 -3.76 -10.00
C ILE A 49 -13.74 -4.25 -9.02
N LEU A 50 -12.99 -5.29 -9.38
CA LEU A 50 -11.95 -5.85 -8.51
C LEU A 50 -10.82 -4.82 -8.30
N PHE A 51 -10.43 -4.12 -9.36
CA PHE A 51 -9.43 -3.05 -9.28
C PHE A 51 -9.88 -1.95 -8.31
N GLY A 52 -11.10 -1.42 -8.49
CA GLY A 52 -11.65 -0.38 -7.61
C GLY A 52 -11.82 -0.83 -6.16
N ALA A 53 -12.33 -2.05 -5.92
CA ALA A 53 -12.49 -2.61 -4.58
C ALA A 53 -11.14 -2.79 -3.87
N SER A 54 -10.13 -3.28 -4.60
CA SER A 54 -8.78 -3.45 -4.05
C SER A 54 -8.12 -2.11 -3.72
N PHE A 55 -8.23 -1.13 -4.62
CA PHE A 55 -7.75 0.23 -4.37
C PHE A 55 -8.42 0.85 -3.15
N PHE A 56 -9.73 0.75 -3.04
CA PHE A 56 -10.49 1.27 -1.90
C PHE A 56 -10.07 0.61 -0.59
N ALA A 57 -9.92 -0.71 -0.55
CA ALA A 57 -9.49 -1.42 0.64
C ALA A 57 -8.09 -0.96 1.09
N VAL A 58 -7.13 -0.86 0.16
CA VAL A 58 -5.79 -0.35 0.46
C VAL A 58 -5.85 1.09 0.95
N TYR A 59 -6.63 1.95 0.30
CA TYR A 59 -6.82 3.34 0.72
C TYR A 59 -7.35 3.44 2.15
N VAL A 60 -8.39 2.69 2.50
CA VAL A 60 -8.96 2.68 3.85
C VAL A 60 -7.96 2.17 4.89
N LEU A 61 -7.15 1.16 4.55
CA LEU A 61 -6.09 0.68 5.44
C LEU A 61 -5.02 1.76 5.68
N VAL A 62 -4.57 2.44 4.62
CA VAL A 62 -3.57 3.51 4.71
C VAL A 62 -4.11 4.71 5.50
N ALA A 63 -5.34 5.14 5.18
CA ALA A 63 -6.01 6.26 5.83
C ALA A 63 -6.36 5.94 7.29
N GLY A 64 -6.86 4.73 7.58
CA GLY A 64 -7.19 4.27 8.92
C GLY A 64 -5.97 4.03 9.81
N ALA A 65 -4.83 3.67 9.21
CA ALA A 65 -3.54 3.66 9.89
C ALA A 65 -2.95 5.08 10.07
N SER A 66 -3.61 6.11 9.54
CA SER A 66 -3.17 7.52 9.55
C SER A 66 -1.73 7.68 9.06
N LEU A 67 -1.30 6.84 8.10
CA LEU A 67 0.02 6.93 7.52
C LEU A 67 0.13 8.31 6.83
N PRO A 68 0.97 9.24 7.33
CA PRO A 68 1.06 10.55 6.73
C PRO A 68 1.62 10.37 5.33
N GLY A 69 0.94 10.89 4.31
CA GLY A 69 1.51 10.95 2.96
C GLY A 69 2.90 11.62 2.97
N ALA A 70 3.10 12.54 3.91
CA ALA A 70 4.39 13.18 4.20
C ALA A 70 5.49 12.19 4.64
N ALA A 71 5.17 11.11 5.36
CA ALA A 71 6.15 10.08 5.72
C ALA A 71 6.69 9.37 4.47
N ILE A 72 5.81 9.08 3.50
CA ILE A 72 6.18 8.52 2.20
C ILE A 72 7.05 9.53 1.43
N MET A 73 6.69 10.81 1.44
CA MET A 73 7.47 11.85 0.76
C MET A 73 8.86 12.06 1.39
N THR A 74 9.02 11.93 2.71
CA THR A 74 10.35 12.02 3.37
C THR A 74 11.26 10.83 3.12
N LEU A 75 10.71 9.69 2.68
CA LEU A 75 11.50 8.53 2.25
C LEU A 75 11.91 8.59 0.79
N ALA A 76 11.16 9.36 -0.03
CA ALA A 76 11.42 9.55 -1.44
C ALA A 76 12.34 10.75 -1.74
N ALA A 77 12.50 11.66 -0.76
CA ALA A 77 13.43 12.79 -0.80
C ALA A 77 14.79 12.40 -0.21
#